data_AF-A0A415ME06-F1
#
_entry.id   AF-A0A415ME06-F1
#
_cell.length_a   1.000
_cell.length_b   1.000
_cell.length_c   1.000
_cell.angle_alpha   90.00
_cell.angle_beta   90.00
_cell.angle_gamma   90.00
#
_symmetry.space_group_name_H-M   'P 1'
#
loop_
_entity.id
_entity.type
_entity.pdbx_description
1 polymer ?
#
loop_
_entity_poly.entity_id
_entity_poly.type
_entity_poly.pdbx_seq_one_letter_code
_entity_poly.pdbx_strand_id
1 'polypeptide(L)'
;MEKFYIVTNEDFLKGLHRDEVIEKNRREFIKDFFNRIGISGNHYYMRGDGNVNVAFKENTKSNIELYIDDVQENSEKFGNQLNKPKMFEGQSMRKFKKGCKILKQFQDECIKKEIVINAYPLRCGDYFEETEMGGYSRTSFEYNGKQYLRMSTNRYNSLTPYENGFEEIKGSEFYKAFEEFESKNK
;
A
#
# COMPACT_ATOMS: atom_id res chain seq x y z
N MET A 1 -23.78 7.25 9.22
CA MET A 1 -24.37 6.61 8.04
C MET A 1 -23.47 5.46 7.57
N GLU A 2 -24.07 4.34 7.15
CA GLU A 2 -23.38 3.21 6.51
C GLU A 2 -24.17 2.80 5.26
N LYS A 3 -23.45 2.54 4.16
CA LYS A 3 -24.01 2.09 2.88
C LYS A 3 -23.15 1.00 2.27
N PHE A 4 -23.77 0.18 1.43
CA PHE A 4 -23.17 -0.98 0.80
C PHE A 4 -23.42 -0.93 -0.71
N TYR A 5 -22.43 -1.33 -1.49
CA TYR A 5 -22.46 -1.22 -2.94
C TYR A 5 -21.88 -2.47 -3.60
N ILE A 6 -22.42 -2.79 -4.79
CA ILE A 6 -21.69 -3.50 -5.82
C ILE A 6 -21.08 -2.45 -6.75
N VAL A 7 -19.77 -2.54 -6.99
CA VAL A 7 -19.01 -1.55 -7.76
C VAL A 7 -18.73 -2.07 -9.17
N THR A 8 -19.12 -1.28 -10.16
CA THR A 8 -18.81 -1.46 -11.59
C THR A 8 -18.12 -0.25 -12.19
N ASN A 9 -17.86 0.81 -11.40
CA ASN A 9 -17.09 1.98 -11.83
C ASN A 9 -15.66 1.57 -12.25
N GLU A 10 -15.34 1.74 -13.52
CA GLU A 10 -14.08 1.24 -14.07
C GLU A 10 -12.84 1.87 -13.46
N ASP A 11 -12.87 3.17 -13.17
CA ASP A 11 -11.70 3.89 -12.66
C ASP A 11 -11.40 3.49 -11.22
N PHE A 12 -12.45 3.28 -10.42
CA PHE A 12 -12.33 2.69 -9.10
C PHE A 12 -11.71 1.30 -9.15
N LEU A 13 -12.21 0.42 -10.04
CA LEU A 13 -11.71 -0.94 -10.20
C LEU A 13 -10.26 -0.98 -10.69
N LYS A 14 -9.91 -0.14 -11.68
CA LYS A 14 -8.52 0.04 -12.14
C LYS A 14 -7.61 0.51 -11.00
N GLY A 15 -8.10 1.42 -10.16
CA GLY A 15 -7.40 1.89 -8.97
C GLY A 15 -7.10 0.79 -7.97
N LEU A 16 -8.10 -0.04 -7.64
CA LEU A 16 -7.92 -1.20 -6.74
C LEU A 16 -6.92 -2.21 -7.31
N HIS A 17 -7.06 -2.57 -8.59
CA HIS A 17 -6.15 -3.50 -9.23
C HIS A 17 -4.71 -2.96 -9.28
N ARG A 18 -4.54 -1.68 -9.59
CA ARG A 18 -3.24 -1.00 -9.55
C ARG A 18 -2.59 -1.15 -8.18
N ASP A 19 -3.33 -0.90 -7.11
CA ASP A 19 -2.80 -0.99 -5.74
C ASP A 19 -2.37 -2.43 -5.41
N GLU A 20 -3.17 -3.43 -5.79
CA GLU A 20 -2.83 -4.84 -5.60
C GLU A 20 -1.52 -5.21 -6.32
N VAL A 21 -1.40 -4.81 -7.60
CA VAL A 21 -0.21 -5.06 -8.42
C VAL A 21 1.02 -4.37 -7.82
N ILE A 22 0.90 -3.11 -7.42
CA ILE A 22 1.99 -2.36 -6.77
C ILE A 22 2.44 -3.09 -5.50
N GLU A 23 1.51 -3.44 -4.62
CA GLU A 23 1.85 -4.09 -3.35
C GLU A 23 2.47 -5.47 -3.55
N LYS A 24 1.96 -6.26 -4.50
CA LYS A 24 2.55 -7.56 -4.86
C LYS A 24 3.98 -7.40 -5.36
N ASN A 25 4.20 -6.50 -6.31
CA ASN A 25 5.52 -6.25 -6.89
C ASN A 25 6.53 -5.76 -5.83
N ARG A 26 6.10 -4.87 -4.92
CA ARG A 26 6.93 -4.40 -3.80
C ARG A 26 7.32 -5.54 -2.87
N ARG A 27 6.36 -6.40 -2.48
CA ARG A 27 6.61 -7.55 -1.59
C ARG A 27 7.55 -8.58 -2.21
N GLU A 28 7.35 -8.91 -3.48
CA GLU A 28 8.21 -9.88 -4.18
C GLU A 28 9.64 -9.34 -4.34
N PHE A 29 9.76 -8.07 -4.74
CA PHE A 29 11.05 -7.41 -4.91
C PHE A 29 11.84 -7.34 -3.59
N ILE A 30 11.22 -6.86 -2.51
CA ILE A 30 11.93 -6.65 -1.24
C ILE A 30 12.37 -7.99 -0.65
N LYS A 31 11.55 -9.04 -0.77
CA LYS A 31 11.87 -10.39 -0.30
C LYS A 31 13.06 -10.96 -1.07
N ASP A 32 13.07 -10.85 -2.39
CA ASP A 32 14.19 -11.27 -3.23
C ASP A 32 15.48 -10.49 -2.89
N PHE A 33 15.38 -9.16 -2.80
CA PHE A 33 16.51 -8.30 -2.46
C PHE A 33 17.10 -8.65 -1.08
N PHE A 34 16.25 -8.81 -0.06
CA PHE A 34 16.70 -9.08 1.31
C PHE A 34 17.38 -10.44 1.42
N ASN A 35 16.81 -11.47 0.77
CA ASN A 35 17.39 -12.81 0.73
C ASN A 35 18.76 -12.80 0.04
N ARG A 36 18.90 -12.10 -1.09
CA ARG A 36 20.15 -12.04 -1.85
C ARG A 36 21.26 -11.27 -1.11
N ILE A 37 20.91 -10.19 -0.42
CA ILE A 37 21.87 -9.37 0.33
C ILE A 37 22.15 -9.94 1.73
N GLY A 38 21.24 -10.77 2.26
CA GLY A 38 21.34 -11.32 3.62
C GLY A 38 20.93 -10.32 4.70
N ILE A 39 19.90 -9.50 4.41
CA ILE A 39 19.28 -8.58 5.37
C ILE A 39 18.33 -9.37 6.27
N SER A 40 18.50 -9.24 7.59
CA SER A 40 17.67 -9.87 8.61
C SER A 40 16.51 -8.95 9.05
N GLY A 41 15.45 -9.54 9.61
CA GLY A 41 14.30 -8.81 10.14
C GLY A 41 13.00 -9.10 9.39
N ASN A 42 11.90 -8.61 9.96
CA ASN A 42 10.54 -8.80 9.45
C ASN A 42 9.91 -7.51 8.92
N HIS A 43 10.50 -6.35 9.24
CA HIS A 43 10.02 -5.06 8.81
C HIS A 43 11.03 -4.34 7.93
N TYR A 44 10.48 -3.59 6.99
CA TYR A 44 11.21 -2.67 6.15
C TYR A 44 10.34 -1.45 5.90
N TYR A 45 10.98 -0.34 5.57
CA TYR A 45 10.28 0.84 5.15
C TYR A 45 11.01 1.45 3.94
N MET A 46 10.26 1.63 2.86
CA MET A 46 10.74 2.27 1.63
C MET A 46 10.07 3.63 1.51
N ARG A 47 10.85 4.67 1.21
CA ARG A 47 10.34 6.03 0.99
C ARG A 47 11.11 6.68 -0.14
N GLY A 48 10.51 7.66 -0.82
CA GLY A 48 11.30 8.62 -1.57
C GLY A 48 10.61 9.95 -1.74
N ASP A 49 11.37 10.93 -2.24
CA ASP A 49 10.84 12.20 -2.70
C ASP A 49 10.60 12.14 -4.22
N GLY A 50 9.36 11.87 -4.60
CA GLY A 50 8.93 11.62 -5.98
C GLY A 50 7.42 11.43 -6.07
N ASN A 51 6.92 11.21 -7.29
CA ASN A 51 5.49 11.12 -7.56
C ASN A 51 4.83 9.92 -6.87
N VAL A 52 3.56 10.09 -6.51
CA VAL A 52 2.71 9.05 -5.93
C VAL A 52 2.27 8.07 -7.01
N ASN A 53 2.26 6.78 -6.70
CA ASN A 53 1.80 5.68 -7.57
C ASN A 53 2.53 5.58 -8.93
N VAL A 54 3.73 6.15 -9.01
CA VAL A 54 4.57 6.13 -10.21
C VAL A 54 5.99 5.68 -9.83
N ALA A 55 6.60 4.86 -10.70
CA ALA A 55 7.98 4.43 -10.51
C ALA A 55 8.94 5.63 -10.58
N PHE A 56 10.01 5.57 -9.78
CA PHE A 56 11.07 6.56 -9.84
C PHE A 56 11.83 6.46 -11.17
N LYS A 57 12.47 7.56 -11.56
CA LYS A 57 13.30 7.64 -12.77
C LYS A 57 14.75 7.90 -12.39
N GLU A 58 15.67 7.75 -13.33
CA GLU A 58 17.10 7.91 -13.08
C GLU A 58 17.44 9.28 -12.45
N ASN A 59 16.76 10.35 -12.85
CA ASN A 59 16.93 11.69 -12.29
C ASN A 59 16.37 11.88 -10.87
N THR A 60 15.51 10.98 -10.39
CA THR A 60 14.98 10.99 -9.01
C THR A 60 15.49 9.82 -8.18
N LYS A 61 16.33 8.94 -8.75
CA LYS A 61 16.85 7.72 -8.11
C LYS A 61 17.48 7.96 -6.74
N SER A 62 18.25 9.04 -6.59
CA SER A 62 18.93 9.40 -5.34
C SER A 62 17.99 9.68 -4.17
N ASN A 63 16.70 9.90 -4.45
CA ASN A 63 15.70 10.23 -3.45
C ASN A 63 15.08 8.99 -2.81
N ILE A 64 15.32 7.80 -3.35
CA ILE A 64 14.82 6.54 -2.78
C ILE A 64 15.65 6.19 -1.53
N GLU A 65 14.94 5.82 -0.47
CA GLU A 65 15.46 5.49 0.85
C GLU A 65 14.95 4.11 1.28
N LEU A 66 15.83 3.35 1.94
CA LEU A 66 15.51 2.05 2.52
C LEU A 66 15.88 2.03 4.00
N TYR A 67 14.93 1.55 4.80
CA TYR A 67 15.05 1.29 6.22
C TYR A 67 14.83 -0.20 6.47
N ILE A 68 15.61 -0.75 7.38
CA ILE A 68 15.56 -2.16 7.81
C ILE A 68 15.48 -2.23 9.33
N ASP A 69 15.08 -3.38 9.86
CA ASP A 69 15.05 -3.61 11.31
C ASP A 69 16.42 -3.37 11.98
N ASP A 70 16.37 -2.74 13.15
CA ASP A 70 17.51 -2.58 14.06
C ASP A 70 17.76 -3.88 14.84
N VAL A 71 18.28 -4.89 14.16
CA VAL A 71 18.68 -6.18 14.75
C VAL A 71 20.20 -6.34 14.75
N GLN A 72 20.70 -7.22 15.62
CA GLN A 72 22.12 -7.42 15.83
C GLN A 72 22.83 -7.86 14.54
N GLU A 73 22.24 -8.78 13.79
CA GLU A 73 22.81 -9.33 12.55
C GLU A 73 23.00 -8.25 11.49
N ASN A 74 22.04 -7.32 11.37
CA ASN A 74 22.14 -6.19 10.46
C ASN A 74 23.22 -5.20 10.91
N SER A 75 23.37 -5.02 12.22
CA SER A 75 24.41 -4.15 12.80
C SER A 75 25.81 -4.71 12.56
N GLU A 76 26.00 -6.02 12.71
CA GLU A 76 27.27 -6.70 12.44
C GLU A 76 27.65 -6.66 10.95
N LYS A 77 26.69 -6.90 10.04
CA LYS A 77 26.95 -6.94 8.60
C LYS A 77 27.04 -5.55 7.96
N PHE A 78 26.21 -4.60 8.38
CA PHE A 78 25.98 -3.35 7.67
C PHE A 78 26.14 -2.10 8.54
N GLY A 79 26.61 -2.22 9.78
CA GLY A 79 26.64 -1.12 10.75
C GLY A 79 27.34 0.15 10.25
N ASN A 80 28.40 0.02 9.44
CA ASN A 80 29.09 1.16 8.83
C ASN A 80 28.29 1.83 7.68
N GLN A 81 27.35 1.12 7.08
CA GLN A 81 26.44 1.58 6.02
C GLN A 81 25.08 2.03 6.55
N LEU A 82 24.79 1.87 7.84
CA LEU A 82 23.52 2.22 8.47
C LEU A 82 23.65 3.46 9.36
N ASN A 83 22.64 4.31 9.34
CA ASN A 83 22.48 5.41 10.29
C ASN A 83 22.15 4.90 11.69
N LYS A 84 22.10 5.80 12.68
CA LYS A 84 21.59 5.49 14.00
C LYS A 84 20.12 5.01 13.92
N PRO A 85 19.70 4.13 14.84
CA PRO A 85 18.31 3.69 14.91
C PRO A 85 17.33 4.85 15.10
N LYS A 86 16.12 4.68 14.58
CA LYS A 86 14.98 5.59 14.75
C LYS A 86 13.70 4.77 14.90
N MET A 87 12.81 5.22 15.77
CA MET A 87 11.48 4.63 15.93
C MET A 87 10.53 5.01 14.79
N PHE A 88 9.85 4.02 14.24
CA PHE A 88 8.78 4.11 13.25
C PHE A 88 7.60 3.28 13.74
N GLU A 89 6.49 3.93 14.10
CA GLU A 89 5.25 3.22 14.50
C GLU A 89 5.47 2.14 15.58
N GLY A 90 6.39 2.38 16.52
CA GLY A 90 6.74 1.43 17.59
C GLY A 90 7.86 0.44 17.23
N GLN A 91 8.36 0.44 16.00
CA GLN A 91 9.47 -0.40 15.54
C GLN A 91 10.79 0.37 15.45
N SER A 92 11.89 -0.17 15.98
CA SER A 92 13.23 0.41 15.81
C SER A 92 13.80 0.02 14.45
N MET A 93 14.14 1.02 13.63
CA MET A 93 14.64 0.80 12.27
C MET A 93 15.89 1.63 11.99
N ARG A 94 16.73 1.15 11.07
CA ARG A 94 17.95 1.82 10.62
C ARG A 94 17.88 2.12 9.13
N LYS A 95 18.12 3.38 8.79
CA LYS A 95 18.23 3.84 7.40
C LYS A 95 19.59 3.51 6.81
N PHE A 96 19.66 3.04 5.57
CA PHE A 96 20.94 3.03 4.85
C PHE A 96 21.47 4.46 4.60
N LYS A 97 22.78 4.65 4.81
CA LYS A 97 23.46 5.92 4.54
C LYS A 97 23.41 6.25 3.06
N LYS A 98 23.24 7.54 2.76
CA LYS A 98 23.30 8.03 1.37
C LYS A 98 24.63 7.61 0.74
N GLY A 99 24.56 7.09 -0.48
CA GLY A 99 25.73 6.72 -1.28
C GLY A 99 26.40 5.39 -0.91
N CYS A 100 25.93 4.65 0.10
CA CYS A 100 26.48 3.32 0.39
C CYS A 100 26.17 2.33 -0.74
N LYS A 101 27.00 1.29 -0.86
CA LYS A 101 26.93 0.33 -1.98
C LYS A 101 25.57 -0.37 -2.04
N ILE A 102 25.05 -0.80 -0.89
CA ILE A 102 23.77 -1.51 -0.82
C ILE A 102 22.61 -0.60 -1.23
N LEU A 103 22.58 0.65 -0.75
CA LEU A 103 21.53 1.59 -1.13
C LEU A 103 21.58 1.91 -2.63
N LYS A 104 22.78 2.11 -3.21
CA LYS A 104 22.91 2.33 -4.66
C LYS A 104 22.39 1.15 -5.47
N GLN A 105 22.75 -0.08 -5.07
CA GLN A 105 22.25 -1.28 -5.73
C GLN A 105 20.72 -1.38 -5.63
N PHE A 106 20.17 -1.16 -4.44
CA PHE A 106 18.72 -1.14 -4.22
C PHE A 106 18.03 -0.11 -5.13
N GLN A 107 18.57 1.10 -5.17
CA GLN A 107 18.10 2.20 -6.02
C GLN A 107 18.10 1.82 -7.51
N ASP A 108 19.20 1.26 -8.02
CA ASP A 108 19.32 0.84 -9.43
C ASP A 108 18.30 -0.25 -9.78
N GLU A 109 18.10 -1.22 -8.87
CA GLU A 109 17.11 -2.28 -9.08
C GLU A 109 15.67 -1.76 -9.03
N CYS A 110 15.36 -0.80 -8.15
CA CYS A 110 14.05 -0.14 -8.13
C CYS A 110 13.72 0.54 -9.46
N ILE A 111 14.70 1.24 -10.06
CA ILE A 111 14.51 1.87 -11.38
C ILE A 111 14.34 0.80 -12.45
N LYS A 112 15.23 -0.19 -12.50
CA LYS A 112 15.23 -1.24 -13.52
C LYS A 112 13.94 -2.07 -13.52
N LYS A 113 13.41 -2.36 -12.33
CA LYS A 113 12.18 -3.16 -12.16
C LYS A 113 10.92 -2.29 -12.02
N GLU A 114 11.04 -0.98 -12.21
CA GLU A 114 9.95 0.00 -12.10
C GLU A 114 9.15 -0.13 -10.78
N ILE A 115 9.85 -0.34 -9.67
CA ILE A 115 9.23 -0.48 -8.36
C ILE A 115 8.65 0.87 -7.93
N VAL A 116 7.33 0.89 -7.71
CA VAL A 116 6.63 2.03 -7.13
C VAL A 116 6.92 2.10 -5.64
N ILE A 117 7.65 3.13 -5.21
CA ILE A 117 8.04 3.33 -3.81
C ILE A 117 6.96 4.07 -3.03
N ASN A 118 6.47 5.18 -3.58
CA ASN A 118 5.43 6.01 -2.99
C ASN A 118 4.04 5.48 -3.37
N ALA A 119 3.71 4.30 -2.86
CA ALA A 119 2.39 3.69 -3.06
C ALA A 119 1.39 4.31 -2.07
N TYR A 120 0.37 4.97 -2.61
CA TYR A 120 -0.77 5.45 -1.84
C TYR A 120 -2.01 4.74 -2.33
N PRO A 121 -2.75 4.07 -1.44
CA PRO A 121 -3.95 3.36 -1.83
C PRO A 121 -4.99 4.32 -2.40
N LEU A 122 -5.82 3.81 -3.30
CA LEU A 122 -7.02 4.45 -3.78
C LEU A 122 -7.82 4.96 -2.60
N ARG A 123 -8.11 6.26 -2.63
CA ARG A 123 -8.90 6.92 -1.62
C ARG A 123 -10.38 6.80 -2.01
N CYS A 124 -11.05 5.75 -1.53
CA CYS A 124 -12.46 5.52 -1.83
C CYS A 124 -13.37 6.71 -1.52
N GLY A 125 -13.00 7.55 -0.54
CA GLY A 125 -13.79 8.73 -0.18
C GLY A 125 -13.87 9.80 -1.28
N ASP A 126 -12.91 9.81 -2.21
CA ASP A 126 -12.90 10.75 -3.36
C ASP A 126 -14.03 10.47 -4.37
N TYR A 127 -14.70 9.32 -4.25
CA TYR A 127 -15.83 8.93 -5.10
C TYR A 127 -17.20 9.30 -4.51
N PHE A 128 -17.24 9.93 -3.34
CA PHE A 128 -18.49 10.27 -2.65
C PHE A 128 -18.48 11.72 -2.17
N GLU A 129 -19.59 12.41 -2.38
CA GLU A 129 -19.78 13.85 -2.11
C GLU A 129 -19.37 14.25 -0.70
N GLU A 130 -19.81 13.48 0.29
CA GLU A 130 -19.63 13.83 1.69
C GLU A 130 -18.24 13.48 2.22
N THR A 131 -17.53 12.54 1.59
CA THR A 131 -16.27 11.99 2.14
C THR A 131 -15.00 12.43 1.42
N GLU A 132 -15.09 13.24 0.37
CA GLU A 132 -13.93 13.75 -0.37
C GLU A 132 -12.93 14.49 0.55
N MET A 133 -13.40 15.19 1.59
CA MET A 133 -12.56 15.79 2.64
C MET A 133 -12.91 15.30 4.06
N GLY A 134 -13.76 14.27 4.13
CA GLY A 134 -14.32 13.73 5.35
C GLY A 134 -13.60 12.48 5.85
N GLY A 135 -13.79 12.17 7.13
CA GLY A 135 -13.41 10.86 7.69
C GLY A 135 -14.43 9.80 7.27
N TYR A 136 -13.93 8.65 6.83
CA TYR A 136 -14.74 7.49 6.50
C TYR A 136 -14.01 6.19 6.87
N SER A 137 -14.79 5.13 7.01
CA SER A 137 -14.31 3.75 7.11
C SER A 137 -14.79 2.99 5.89
N ARG A 138 -14.00 2.01 5.45
CA ARG A 138 -14.35 1.16 4.31
C ARG A 138 -14.07 -0.31 4.56
N THR A 139 -14.80 -1.16 3.85
CA THR A 139 -14.46 -2.58 3.65
C THR A 139 -14.73 -2.91 2.19
N SER A 140 -13.81 -3.61 1.52
CA SER A 140 -13.94 -3.91 0.10
C SER A 140 -13.29 -5.25 -0.21
N PHE A 141 -13.98 -6.07 -1.01
CA PHE A 141 -13.54 -7.41 -1.39
C PHE A 141 -14.19 -7.85 -2.71
N GLU A 142 -13.50 -8.68 -3.48
CA GLU A 142 -14.05 -9.28 -4.69
C GLU A 142 -14.59 -10.68 -4.36
N TYR A 143 -15.83 -10.96 -4.78
CA TYR A 143 -16.43 -12.28 -4.62
C TYR A 143 -17.35 -12.59 -5.80
N ASN A 144 -17.18 -13.78 -6.40
CA ASN A 144 -17.93 -14.24 -7.58
C ASN A 144 -17.96 -13.20 -8.72
N GLY A 145 -16.81 -12.56 -9.00
CA GLY A 145 -16.66 -11.56 -10.06
C GLY A 145 -17.35 -10.22 -9.78
N LYS A 146 -17.82 -9.98 -8.56
CA LYS A 146 -18.40 -8.71 -8.11
C LYS A 146 -17.49 -8.04 -7.10
N GLN A 147 -17.26 -6.75 -7.27
CA GLN A 147 -16.56 -5.93 -6.30
C GLN A 147 -17.56 -5.38 -5.28
N TYR A 148 -17.48 -5.84 -4.04
CA TYR A 148 -18.28 -5.32 -2.94
C TYR A 148 -17.56 -4.17 -2.25
N LEU A 149 -18.32 -3.16 -1.82
CA LEU A 149 -17.82 -2.01 -1.07
C LEU A 149 -18.81 -1.62 0.03
N ARG A 150 -18.33 -1.55 1.26
CA ARG A 150 -19.01 -0.89 2.38
C ARG A 150 -18.32 0.43 2.65
N MET A 151 -19.10 1.50 2.75
CA MET A 151 -18.66 2.81 3.18
C MET A 151 -19.42 3.22 4.43
N SER A 152 -18.74 3.76 5.43
CA SER A 152 -19.38 4.33 6.60
C SER A 152 -18.72 5.61 7.07
N THR A 153 -19.53 6.51 7.60
CA THR A 153 -19.08 7.77 8.18
C THR A 153 -19.96 8.13 9.38
N ASN A 154 -19.38 8.75 10.40
CA ASN A 154 -20.11 9.27 11.55
C ASN A 154 -20.39 10.78 11.44
N ARG A 155 -19.91 11.45 10.39
CA ARG A 155 -20.02 12.91 10.22
C ARG A 155 -21.23 13.33 9.39
N TYR A 156 -21.69 12.45 8.52
CA TYR A 156 -22.71 12.77 7.53
C TYR A 156 -23.87 11.77 7.58
N ASN A 157 -25.04 12.24 7.18
CA ASN A 157 -26.27 11.46 7.14
C ASN A 157 -26.50 10.80 5.77
N SER A 158 -25.64 11.09 4.80
CA SER A 158 -25.68 10.57 3.43
C SER A 158 -24.28 10.13 2.99
N LEU A 159 -24.28 9.29 1.97
CA LEU A 159 -23.11 8.83 1.21
C LEU A 159 -23.60 8.74 -0.24
N THR A 160 -23.20 9.70 -1.05
CA THR A 160 -23.70 9.89 -2.41
C THR A 160 -22.54 9.78 -3.39
N PRO A 161 -22.52 8.75 -4.26
CA PRO A 161 -21.48 8.61 -5.27
C PRO A 161 -21.51 9.79 -6.26
N TYR A 162 -20.34 10.31 -6.64
CA TYR A 162 -20.22 11.32 -7.70
C TYR A 162 -20.50 10.76 -9.09
N GLU A 163 -20.20 9.48 -9.30
CA GLU A 163 -20.27 8.82 -10.59
C GLU A 163 -21.14 7.58 -10.54
N ASN A 164 -21.56 7.14 -11.72
CA ASN A 164 -22.23 5.85 -11.88
C ASN A 164 -21.29 4.69 -11.53
N GLY A 165 -21.89 3.50 -11.38
CA GLY A 165 -21.15 2.27 -11.12
C GLY A 165 -20.98 1.96 -9.63
N PHE A 166 -21.82 2.53 -8.77
CA PHE A 166 -21.96 2.19 -7.36
C PHE A 166 -23.43 1.81 -7.10
N GLU A 167 -23.79 0.55 -7.35
CA GLU A 167 -25.15 0.06 -7.15
C GLU A 167 -25.38 -0.23 -5.67
N GLU A 168 -26.24 0.55 -5.02
CA GLU A 168 -26.55 0.37 -3.60
C GLU A 168 -27.29 -0.96 -3.35
N ILE A 169 -26.78 -1.76 -2.41
CA ILE A 169 -27.36 -3.04 -2.01
C ILE A 169 -27.72 -3.04 -0.52
N LYS A 170 -28.51 -4.04 -0.11
CA LYS A 170 -28.81 -4.24 1.31
C LYS A 170 -27.57 -4.75 2.05
N GLY A 171 -27.39 -4.30 3.30
CA GLY A 171 -26.32 -4.81 4.15
C GLY A 171 -26.36 -6.32 4.36
N SER A 172 -27.56 -6.93 4.40
CA SER A 172 -27.71 -8.38 4.50
C SER A 172 -27.13 -9.13 3.29
N GLU A 173 -27.18 -8.53 2.09
CA GLU A 173 -26.55 -9.10 0.89
C GLU A 173 -25.03 -8.99 0.97
N PHE A 174 -24.52 -7.83 1.39
CA PHE A 174 -23.08 -7.60 1.58
C PHE A 174 -22.48 -8.57 2.60
N TYR A 175 -23.07 -8.68 3.79
CA TYR A 175 -22.52 -9.53 4.86
C TYR A 175 -22.61 -11.01 4.51
N LYS A 176 -23.67 -11.45 3.81
CA LYS A 176 -23.73 -12.81 3.28
C LYS A 176 -22.57 -13.10 2.31
N ALA A 177 -22.30 -12.20 1.37
CA ALA A 177 -21.17 -12.35 0.46
C ALA A 177 -19.82 -12.30 1.19
N PHE A 178 -19.70 -11.47 2.22
CA PHE A 178 -18.47 -11.34 3.02
C PHE A 178 -18.20 -12.61 3.84
N GLU A 179 -19.20 -13.18 4.49
CA GLU A 179 -19.08 -14.45 5.23
C GLU A 179 -18.65 -15.60 4.31
N GLU A 180 -19.25 -15.69 3.11
CA GLU A 180 -18.86 -16.69 2.12
C GLU A 180 -17.42 -16.47 1.62
N PHE A 181 -17.02 -15.22 1.36
CA PHE A 181 -15.66 -14.85 0.99
C PHE A 181 -14.64 -15.27 2.07
N GLU A 182 -14.90 -14.92 3.32
CA GLU A 182 -14.02 -15.26 4.46
C GLU A 182 -13.92 -16.77 4.66
N SER A 183 -15.03 -17.51 4.48
CA SER A 183 -15.03 -18.98 4.62
C SER A 183 -14.14 -19.69 3.61
N LYS A 184 -13.91 -19.11 2.42
CA LYS A 184 -13.07 -19.67 1.36
C LYS A 184 -11.59 -19.27 1.46
N ASN A 185 -11.27 -18.22 2.23
CA ASN A 185 -9.92 -17.68 2.38
C ASN A 185 -9.30 -17.96 3.76
N LYS A 186 -9.97 -18.78 4.58
CA LYS A 186 -9.39 -19.41 5.78
C LYS A 186 -8.61 -20.66 5.39
#